data_AF-A0A091B4E1-F1
#
_entry.id   AF-A0A091B4E1-F1
#
_cell.length_a   1.000
_cell.length_b   1.000
_cell.length_c   1.000
_cell.angle_alpha   90.00
_cell.angle_beta   90.00
_cell.angle_gamma   90.00
#
_symmetry.space_group_name_H-M   'P 1'
#
loop_
_entity.id
_entity.type
_entity.pdbx_description
1 polymer ?
#
loop_
_entity_poly.entity_id
_entity_poly.type
_entity_poly.pdbx_seq_one_letter_code
_entity_poly.pdbx_strand_id
1 'polypeptide(L)'
;MVHALFRAPFAGLLACALLAPAVAAAADPPPPNIIRLEPKPMEGLRAGRAVVVKGKAGPDGHRFLVDGLTAMMPVTVLLRPVRKGDDVRLQLSKYAWNQPLREGETGGEILKFKIRTEGEFQATVSAPEAGTAYRLLVWVGDEVKPEMRPVVVKASEFEGAGEGGGLGSMVLWVIAGLLGIGVVLLALLVLRRKPS
;
A
#
# COMPACT_ATOMS: atom_id res chain seq x y z
N MET A 1 -69.93 42.65 67.66
CA MET A 1 -69.81 42.33 66.23
C MET A 1 -68.80 41.22 66.09
N VAL A 2 -69.26 40.13 65.49
CA VAL A 2 -68.61 38.82 65.36
C VAL A 2 -67.58 38.86 64.23
N HIS A 3 -66.39 38.29 64.43
CA HIS A 3 -65.57 37.56 63.43
C HIS A 3 -64.35 36.96 64.15
N ALA A 4 -64.40 35.69 64.57
CA ALA A 4 -64.22 34.47 63.77
C ALA A 4 -62.73 34.12 63.54
N LEU A 5 -62.25 33.19 64.38
CA LEU A 5 -61.11 32.32 64.14
C LEU A 5 -61.23 31.63 62.78
N PHE A 6 -60.13 31.56 62.01
CA PHE A 6 -59.95 30.51 61.01
C PHE A 6 -58.51 29.98 61.03
N ARG A 7 -58.40 28.74 61.51
CA ARG A 7 -57.26 27.83 61.32
C ARG A 7 -57.27 27.33 59.87
N ALA A 8 -56.10 27.24 59.24
CA ALA A 8 -55.75 26.12 58.35
C ALA A 8 -54.22 26.08 58.08
N PRO A 9 -53.56 24.92 58.29
CA PRO A 9 -52.18 24.68 57.89
C PRO A 9 -52.09 24.18 56.44
N PHE A 10 -51.30 24.85 55.60
CA PHE A 10 -50.97 24.36 54.26
C PHE A 10 -49.68 23.54 54.30
N ALA A 11 -49.83 22.24 54.57
CA ALA A 11 -48.81 21.22 54.34
C ALA A 11 -48.84 20.81 52.86
N GLY A 12 -48.11 21.55 52.01
CA GLY A 12 -47.92 21.23 50.60
C GLY A 12 -46.63 20.43 50.40
N LEU A 13 -46.73 19.11 50.50
CA LEU A 13 -45.64 18.15 50.29
C LEU A 13 -45.33 18.07 48.78
N LEU A 14 -44.37 18.87 48.31
CA LEU A 14 -43.90 18.86 46.92
C LEU A 14 -42.93 17.69 46.72
N ALA A 15 -43.47 16.49 46.50
CA ALA A 15 -42.71 15.31 46.11
C ALA A 15 -42.36 15.38 44.62
N CYS A 16 -41.27 16.09 44.27
CA CYS A 16 -40.63 15.96 42.97
C CYS A 16 -39.97 14.58 42.89
N ALA A 17 -40.71 13.61 42.34
CA ALA A 17 -40.20 12.30 41.97
C ALA A 17 -39.06 12.47 40.96
N LEU A 18 -37.84 12.19 41.44
CA LEU A 18 -36.63 12.06 40.64
C LEU A 18 -36.79 10.88 39.68
N LEU A 19 -37.31 11.15 38.48
CA LEU A 19 -37.17 10.24 37.32
C LEU A 19 -35.72 10.31 36.85
N ALA A 20 -34.83 9.56 37.51
CA ALA A 20 -33.50 9.33 37.00
C ALA A 20 -33.62 8.46 35.73
N PRO A 21 -33.12 8.91 34.57
CA PRO A 21 -33.02 8.04 33.40
C PRO A 21 -32.05 6.91 33.77
N ALA A 22 -32.56 5.69 33.83
CA ALA A 22 -31.72 4.51 33.84
C ALA A 22 -30.95 4.51 32.52
N VAL A 23 -29.71 5.01 32.56
CA VAL A 23 -28.77 4.88 31.46
C VAL A 23 -28.49 3.40 31.36
N ALA A 24 -29.20 2.72 30.47
CA ALA A 24 -28.91 1.35 30.12
C ALA A 24 -27.44 1.33 29.66
N ALA A 25 -26.58 0.76 30.50
CA ALA A 25 -25.19 0.52 30.15
C ALA A 25 -25.21 -0.41 28.94
N ALA A 26 -25.03 0.18 27.75
CA ALA A 26 -24.82 -0.59 26.54
C ALA A 26 -23.60 -1.46 26.79
N ALA A 27 -23.81 -2.78 26.81
CA ALA A 27 -22.71 -3.72 26.95
C ALA A 27 -21.69 -3.45 25.84
N ASP A 28 -20.41 -3.43 26.20
CA ASP A 28 -19.35 -3.25 25.22
C ASP A 28 -19.49 -4.31 24.12
N PRO A 29 -19.44 -3.92 22.84
CA PRO A 29 -19.56 -4.88 21.75
C PRO A 29 -18.45 -5.94 21.86
N PRO A 30 -18.76 -7.22 21.57
CA PRO A 30 -17.78 -8.28 21.67
C PRO A 30 -16.54 -7.95 20.81
N PRO A 31 -15.33 -8.28 21.28
CA PRO A 31 -14.12 -7.97 20.53
C PRO A 31 -14.15 -8.68 19.17
N PRO A 32 -13.73 -7.99 18.08
CA PRO A 32 -13.77 -8.56 16.75
C PRO A 32 -12.83 -9.76 16.65
N ASN A 33 -13.30 -10.84 16.01
CA ASN A 33 -12.53 -12.06 15.82
C ASN A 33 -11.39 -11.84 14.80
N ILE A 34 -10.14 -12.02 15.22
CA ILE A 34 -8.94 -11.89 14.38
C ILE A 34 -8.43 -13.29 14.05
N ILE A 35 -8.45 -13.63 12.76
CA ILE A 35 -8.02 -14.94 12.26
C ILE A 35 -6.57 -14.84 11.79
N ARG A 36 -5.67 -15.58 12.42
CA ARG A 36 -4.29 -15.70 11.95
C ARG A 36 -4.22 -16.61 10.73
N LEU A 37 -3.57 -16.14 9.68
CA LEU A 37 -3.37 -16.87 8.44
C LEU A 37 -1.91 -17.31 8.35
N GLU A 38 -1.71 -18.61 8.19
CA GLU A 38 -0.38 -19.20 8.03
C GLU A 38 -0.19 -19.69 6.59
N PRO A 39 0.55 -18.96 5.74
CA PRO A 39 0.87 -19.42 4.39
C PRO A 39 1.67 -20.72 4.43
N LYS A 40 1.20 -21.75 3.71
CA LYS A 40 1.85 -23.06 3.60
C LYS A 40 2.24 -23.37 2.15
N PRO A 41 3.24 -24.22 1.91
CA PRO A 41 3.50 -24.75 0.57
C PRO A 41 2.22 -25.39 0.00
N MET A 42 1.95 -25.17 -1.28
CA MET A 42 0.76 -25.67 -1.97
C MET A 42 1.16 -26.29 -3.30
N GLU A 43 0.54 -27.42 -3.64
CA GLU A 43 0.77 -28.08 -4.93
C GLU A 43 0.43 -27.13 -6.10
N GLY A 44 1.27 -27.15 -7.14
CA GLY A 44 1.12 -26.27 -8.31
C GLY A 44 1.74 -24.87 -8.16
N LEU A 45 2.21 -24.48 -6.98
CA LEU A 45 3.05 -23.28 -6.82
C LEU A 45 4.51 -23.63 -7.09
N ARG A 46 5.13 -22.95 -8.05
CA ARG A 46 6.57 -23.12 -8.34
C ARG A 46 7.48 -22.59 -7.23
N ALA A 47 7.04 -21.55 -6.52
CA ALA A 47 7.81 -20.82 -5.53
C ALA A 47 6.87 -20.15 -4.51
N GLY A 48 7.33 -20.05 -3.26
CA GLY A 48 6.59 -19.44 -2.16
C GLY A 48 5.56 -20.33 -1.49
N ARG A 49 4.72 -19.68 -0.68
CA ARG A 49 3.68 -20.27 0.16
C ARG A 49 2.38 -19.52 -0.05
N ALA A 50 1.24 -20.18 0.15
CA ALA A 50 -0.05 -19.54 0.04
C ALA A 50 -1.03 -20.02 1.09
N VAL A 51 -2.07 -19.22 1.32
CA VAL A 51 -3.24 -19.56 2.10
C VAL A 51 -4.48 -19.07 1.34
N VAL A 52 -5.50 -19.92 1.30
CA VAL A 52 -6.77 -19.63 0.64
C VAL A 52 -7.88 -19.70 1.67
N VAL A 53 -8.62 -18.60 1.80
CA VAL A 53 -9.77 -18.49 2.69
C VAL A 53 -11.04 -18.43 1.85
N LYS A 54 -12.02 -19.26 2.21
CA LYS A 54 -13.39 -19.20 1.67
C LYS A 54 -14.27 -18.67 2.79
N GLY A 55 -14.92 -17.54 2.57
CA GLY A 55 -15.71 -16.87 3.60
C GLY A 55 -17.00 -16.28 3.06
N LYS A 56 -17.82 -15.78 3.99
CA LYS A 56 -18.99 -14.96 3.71
C LYS A 56 -18.85 -13.67 4.52
N ALA A 57 -18.64 -12.54 3.85
CA ALA A 57 -18.45 -11.26 4.51
C ALA A 57 -19.80 -10.59 4.77
N GLY A 58 -19.82 -9.67 5.73
CA GLY A 58 -20.87 -8.69 5.92
C GLY A 58 -20.26 -7.32 6.25
N PRO A 59 -21.08 -6.36 6.72
CA PRO A 59 -20.63 -5.00 6.99
C PRO A 59 -19.51 -4.90 8.04
N ASP A 60 -19.54 -5.77 9.06
CA ASP A 60 -18.55 -5.78 10.15
C ASP A 60 -17.16 -6.26 9.71
N GLY A 61 -17.10 -6.99 8.59
CA GLY A 61 -15.89 -7.52 7.99
C GLY A 61 -15.21 -8.66 8.76
N HIS A 62 -14.47 -9.49 8.04
CA HIS A 62 -13.56 -10.47 8.62
C HIS A 62 -12.17 -9.89 8.74
N ARG A 63 -11.52 -10.10 9.88
CA ARG A 63 -10.17 -9.61 10.16
C ARG A 63 -9.17 -10.75 10.09
N PHE A 64 -8.11 -10.54 9.32
CA PHE A 64 -7.05 -11.51 9.08
C PHE A 64 -5.70 -10.91 9.44
N LEU A 65 -4.84 -11.70 10.09
CA LEU A 65 -3.46 -11.33 10.39
C LEU A 65 -2.51 -12.29 9.68
N VAL A 66 -1.55 -11.76 8.94
CA VAL A 66 -0.46 -12.53 8.32
C VAL A 66 0.86 -12.04 8.91
N ASP A 67 1.65 -12.94 9.47
CA ASP A 67 2.89 -12.67 10.17
C ASP A 67 4.10 -13.36 9.51
N GLY A 68 5.29 -13.19 10.10
CA GLY A 68 6.51 -13.86 9.68
C GLY A 68 7.03 -13.42 8.31
N LEU A 69 6.80 -12.16 7.94
CA LEU A 69 7.19 -11.58 6.66
C LEU A 69 8.51 -10.80 6.79
N THR A 70 9.35 -10.89 5.77
CA THR A 70 10.50 -10.01 5.62
C THR A 70 10.26 -9.05 4.44
N ALA A 71 10.92 -7.89 4.45
CA ALA A 71 10.82 -6.91 3.36
C ALA A 71 11.23 -7.49 1.98
N MET A 72 11.97 -8.61 2.00
CA MET A 72 12.51 -9.30 0.83
C MET A 72 11.56 -10.38 0.29
N MET A 73 10.46 -10.68 0.99
CA MET A 73 9.40 -11.57 0.53
C MET A 73 8.34 -10.76 -0.23
N PRO A 74 8.09 -11.03 -1.52
CA PRO A 74 6.99 -10.39 -2.24
C PRO A 74 5.66 -10.99 -1.80
N VAL A 75 4.69 -10.15 -1.44
CA VAL A 75 3.34 -10.60 -1.05
C VAL A 75 2.33 -10.15 -2.10
N THR A 76 1.47 -11.08 -2.53
CA THR A 76 0.31 -10.78 -3.37
C THR A 76 -0.95 -11.19 -2.62
N VAL A 77 -1.87 -10.24 -2.47
CA VAL A 77 -3.22 -10.48 -1.92
C VAL A 77 -4.22 -10.38 -3.06
N LEU A 78 -4.99 -11.43 -3.26
CA LEU A 78 -6.07 -11.49 -4.24
C LEU A 78 -7.39 -11.67 -3.51
N LEU A 79 -8.37 -10.84 -3.83
CA LEU A 79 -9.74 -10.99 -3.36
C LEU A 79 -10.66 -11.13 -4.57
N ARG A 80 -11.58 -12.09 -4.52
CA ARG A 80 -12.58 -12.30 -5.57
C ARG A 80 -13.94 -12.66 -4.94
N PRO A 81 -15.04 -12.07 -5.40
CA PRO A 81 -16.39 -12.53 -5.06
C PRO A 81 -16.67 -13.90 -5.69
N VAL A 82 -17.47 -14.75 -5.03
CA VAL A 82 -17.85 -16.06 -5.57
C VAL A 82 -18.92 -15.92 -6.65
N ARG A 83 -19.88 -15.00 -6.48
CA ARG A 83 -20.90 -14.70 -7.48
C ARG A 83 -20.48 -13.49 -8.30
N LYS A 84 -20.82 -13.49 -9.57
CA LYS A 84 -20.53 -12.37 -10.47
C LYS A 84 -21.41 -11.18 -10.10
N GLY A 85 -20.80 -10.00 -9.98
CA GLY A 85 -21.50 -8.75 -9.65
C GLY A 85 -21.63 -8.46 -8.15
N ASP A 86 -21.34 -9.43 -7.28
CA ASP A 86 -21.18 -9.17 -5.84
C ASP A 86 -19.97 -8.27 -5.64
N ASP A 87 -20.07 -7.31 -4.72
CA ASP A 87 -18.96 -6.46 -4.34
C ASP A 87 -18.45 -6.77 -2.94
N VAL A 88 -17.13 -6.83 -2.82
CA VAL A 88 -16.39 -7.10 -1.60
C VAL A 88 -15.22 -6.12 -1.53
N ARG A 89 -15.05 -5.52 -0.37
CA ARG A 89 -13.97 -4.57 -0.08
C ARG A 89 -12.82 -5.29 0.62
N LEU A 90 -11.60 -4.93 0.23
CA LEU A 90 -10.36 -5.32 0.92
C LEU A 90 -9.67 -4.08 1.45
N GLN A 91 -9.30 -4.12 2.73
CA GLN A 91 -8.44 -3.12 3.36
C GLN A 91 -7.20 -3.81 3.91
N LEU A 92 -6.03 -3.23 3.65
CA LEU A 92 -4.74 -3.69 4.14
C LEU A 92 -4.15 -2.64 5.08
N SER A 93 -3.83 -3.03 6.30
CA SER A 93 -3.28 -2.17 7.35
C SER A 93 -2.02 -2.78 7.96
N LYS A 94 -1.22 -1.97 8.65
CA LYS A 94 -0.04 -2.45 9.38
C LYS A 94 -0.18 -2.34 10.89
N TYR A 95 -0.65 -1.19 11.38
CA TYR A 95 -0.70 -0.90 12.81
C TYR A 95 -2.12 -0.93 13.35
N ALA A 96 -3.02 -0.14 12.77
CA ALA A 96 -4.39 0.00 13.25
C ALA A 96 -5.40 -0.41 12.16
N TRP A 97 -6.41 -1.20 12.54
CA TRP A 97 -7.46 -1.69 11.65
C TRP A 97 -8.26 -0.57 10.98
N ASN A 98 -8.37 0.59 11.62
CA ASN A 98 -9.09 1.77 11.12
C ASN A 98 -8.21 2.72 10.27
N GLN A 99 -6.94 2.38 10.02
CA GLN A 99 -6.02 3.17 9.22
C GLN A 99 -5.48 2.32 8.06
N PRO A 100 -6.30 2.07 7.02
CA PRO A 100 -5.86 1.30 5.86
C PRO A 100 -4.74 2.02 5.13
N LEU A 101 -3.67 1.28 4.82
CA LEU A 101 -2.59 1.75 3.94
C LEU A 101 -2.93 1.55 2.48
N ARG A 102 -3.72 0.51 2.18
CA ARG A 102 -4.28 0.24 0.85
C ARG A 102 -5.69 -0.26 1.02
N GLU A 103 -6.56 0.16 0.13
CA GLU A 103 -7.92 -0.34 0.08
C GLU A 103 -8.42 -0.38 -1.36
N GLY A 104 -9.43 -1.21 -1.59
CA GLY A 104 -10.08 -1.32 -2.87
C GLY A 104 -11.31 -2.21 -2.78
N GLU A 105 -12.13 -2.10 -3.81
CA GLU A 105 -13.34 -2.88 -4.00
C GLU A 105 -13.18 -3.76 -5.22
N THR A 106 -13.84 -4.91 -5.21
CA THR A 106 -13.78 -5.86 -6.32
C THR A 106 -14.55 -5.37 -7.54
N GLY A 107 -15.65 -4.64 -7.34
CA GLY A 107 -16.59 -4.27 -8.41
C GLY A 107 -17.10 -5.48 -9.21
N GLY A 108 -17.21 -6.65 -8.58
CA GLY A 108 -17.55 -7.91 -9.26
C GLY A 108 -16.38 -8.66 -9.90
N GLU A 109 -15.18 -8.11 -9.93
CA GLU A 109 -13.98 -8.68 -10.55
C GLU A 109 -12.90 -9.09 -9.52
N ILE A 110 -11.72 -9.53 -9.97
CA ILE A 110 -10.59 -9.80 -9.05
C ILE A 110 -9.94 -8.49 -8.63
N LEU A 111 -9.90 -8.25 -7.32
CA LEU A 111 -9.05 -7.23 -6.72
C LEU A 111 -7.67 -7.81 -6.38
N LYS A 112 -6.60 -7.07 -6.71
CA LYS A 112 -5.21 -7.51 -6.51
C LYS A 112 -4.35 -6.41 -5.91
N PHE A 113 -3.68 -6.74 -4.80
CA PHE A 113 -2.60 -5.94 -4.26
C PHE A 113 -1.28 -6.70 -4.28
N LYS A 114 -0.22 -5.99 -4.66
CA LYS A 114 1.17 -6.44 -4.52
C LYS A 114 1.84 -5.52 -3.50
N ILE A 115 2.39 -6.10 -2.44
CA ILE A 115 3.04 -5.36 -1.37
C ILE A 115 4.36 -6.04 -0.97
N ARG A 116 5.22 -5.27 -0.31
CA ARG A 116 6.37 -5.75 0.46
C ARG A 116 6.26 -5.11 1.83
N THR A 117 6.36 -5.91 2.88
CA THR A 117 6.28 -5.46 4.27
C THR A 117 7.17 -6.34 5.14
N GLU A 118 7.52 -5.83 6.30
CA GLU A 118 8.29 -6.54 7.32
C GLU A 118 7.42 -6.79 8.55
N GLY A 119 7.61 -7.95 9.17
CA GLY A 119 6.86 -8.43 10.31
C GLY A 119 5.51 -9.00 9.87
N GLU A 120 4.49 -8.16 9.89
CA GLU A 120 3.10 -8.55 9.68
C GLU A 120 2.31 -7.53 8.86
N PHE A 121 1.14 -7.95 8.38
CA PHE A 121 0.09 -7.05 7.94
C PHE A 121 -1.29 -7.59 8.33
N GLN A 122 -2.22 -6.67 8.45
CA GLN A 122 -3.63 -6.89 8.76
C GLN A 122 -4.44 -6.76 7.47
N ALA A 123 -5.41 -7.64 7.26
CA ALA A 123 -6.35 -7.56 6.15
C ALA A 123 -7.80 -7.63 6.66
N THR A 124 -8.62 -6.67 6.25
CA THR A 124 -10.06 -6.68 6.52
C THR A 124 -10.81 -6.95 5.22
N VAL A 125 -11.70 -7.93 5.23
CA VAL A 125 -12.59 -8.24 4.10
C VAL A 125 -14.03 -7.98 4.53
N SER A 126 -14.67 -6.98 3.95
CA SER A 126 -16.07 -6.62 4.23
C SER A 126 -16.91 -6.60 2.97
N ALA A 127 -18.23 -6.64 3.13
CA ALA A 127 -19.17 -6.51 2.02
C ALA A 127 -20.37 -5.65 2.46
N PRO A 128 -20.99 -4.89 1.55
CA PRO A 128 -22.20 -4.13 1.86
C PRO A 128 -23.37 -5.03 2.27
N GLU A 129 -23.52 -6.18 1.60
CA GLU A 129 -24.56 -7.17 1.88
C GLU A 129 -24.03 -8.25 2.83
N ALA A 130 -24.85 -8.64 3.81
CA ALA A 130 -24.49 -9.69 4.75
C ALA A 130 -24.55 -11.07 4.07
N GLY A 131 -23.47 -11.85 4.22
CA GLY A 131 -23.39 -13.21 3.69
C GLY A 131 -22.78 -13.32 2.30
N THR A 132 -22.26 -12.21 1.74
CA THR A 132 -21.60 -12.17 0.44
C THR A 132 -20.38 -13.09 0.41
N ALA A 133 -20.44 -14.12 -0.43
CA ALA A 133 -19.42 -15.16 -0.48
C ALA A 133 -18.17 -14.67 -1.23
N TYR A 134 -16.99 -14.91 -0.68
CA TYR A 134 -15.72 -14.50 -1.28
C TYR A 134 -14.63 -15.57 -1.17
N ARG A 135 -13.57 -15.38 -1.96
CA ARG A 135 -12.31 -16.10 -1.87
C ARG A 135 -11.17 -15.11 -1.73
N LEU A 136 -10.42 -15.25 -0.63
CA LEU A 136 -9.19 -14.51 -0.38
C LEU A 136 -8.01 -15.46 -0.59
N LEU A 137 -7.03 -15.04 -1.37
CA LEU A 137 -5.75 -15.72 -1.52
C LEU A 137 -4.65 -14.77 -1.10
N VAL A 138 -3.82 -15.23 -0.16
CA VAL A 138 -2.58 -14.56 0.21
C VAL A 138 -1.43 -15.45 -0.24
N TRP A 139 -0.63 -14.96 -1.18
CA TRP A 139 0.59 -15.61 -1.63
C TRP A 139 1.80 -14.82 -1.14
N VAL A 140 2.76 -15.54 -0.56
CA VAL A 140 4.03 -15.03 -0.06
C VAL A 140 5.13 -15.73 -0.83
N GLY A 141 5.83 -15.01 -1.70
CA GLY A 141 6.96 -15.55 -2.44
C GLY A 141 8.16 -15.82 -1.54
N ASP A 142 9.10 -16.59 -2.08
CA ASP A 142 10.36 -16.88 -1.39
C ASP A 142 11.17 -15.61 -1.17
N GLU A 143 12.03 -15.63 -0.15
CA GLU A 143 12.90 -14.50 0.15
C GLU A 143 13.95 -14.32 -0.95
N VAL A 144 13.95 -13.16 -1.61
CA VAL A 144 14.91 -12.85 -2.68
C VAL A 144 16.03 -12.01 -2.09
N LYS A 145 17.21 -12.60 -1.91
CA LYS A 145 18.41 -11.88 -1.51
C LYS A 145 19.05 -11.21 -2.74
N PRO A 146 19.20 -9.88 -2.79
CA PRO A 146 19.87 -9.21 -3.89
C PRO A 146 21.33 -9.64 -3.92
N GLU A 147 21.84 -9.89 -5.11
CA GLU A 147 23.28 -10.04 -5.32
C GLU A 147 23.92 -8.68 -5.06
N MET A 148 24.62 -8.58 -3.93
CA MET A 148 25.37 -7.37 -3.61
C MET A 148 26.57 -7.30 -4.55
N ARG A 149 26.64 -6.25 -5.37
CA ARG A 149 27.86 -5.94 -6.13
C ARG A 149 29.01 -5.73 -5.14
N PRO A 150 30.23 -6.21 -5.43
CA PRO A 150 31.36 -6.00 -4.56
C PRO A 150 31.56 -4.49 -4.32
N VAL A 151 31.62 -4.11 -3.03
CA VAL A 151 31.86 -2.72 -2.61
C VAL A 151 33.29 -2.28 -2.96
N VAL A 152 34.19 -3.25 -3.10
CA VAL A 152 35.58 -3.04 -3.49
C VAL A 152 35.72 -3.23 -4.99
N VAL A 153 35.73 -2.13 -5.71
CA VAL A 153 36.25 -2.05 -7.08
C VAL A 153 37.77 -2.07 -7.02
N LYS A 154 38.42 -2.89 -7.83
CA LYS A 154 39.89 -2.90 -7.93
C LYS A 154 40.32 -1.61 -8.61
N ALA A 155 41.43 -1.00 -8.17
CA ALA A 155 41.99 0.20 -8.79
C ALA A 155 42.23 0.05 -10.30
N SER A 156 42.52 -1.18 -10.76
CA SER A 156 42.67 -1.52 -12.17
C SER A 156 41.40 -1.34 -13.02
N GLU A 157 40.21 -1.35 -12.41
CA GLU A 157 38.94 -1.04 -13.08
C GLU A 157 38.71 0.49 -13.22
N PHE A 158 39.42 1.29 -12.43
CA PHE A 158 39.44 2.75 -12.53
C PHE A 158 40.51 3.27 -13.49
N GLU A 159 41.66 2.60 -13.58
CA GLU A 159 42.73 2.97 -14.52
C GLU A 159 42.27 2.81 -15.98
N GLY A 160 41.36 1.87 -16.27
CA GLY A 160 40.73 1.74 -17.60
C GLY A 160 39.62 2.75 -17.90
N ALA A 161 39.11 3.48 -16.91
CA ALA A 161 38.10 4.53 -17.11
C ALA A 161 38.73 5.90 -17.45
N GLY A 162 40.05 6.05 -17.26
CA GLY A 162 40.84 7.16 -17.78
C GLY A 162 41.32 6.97 -19.21
N GLU A 163 41.29 5.73 -19.71
CA GLU A 163 41.86 5.35 -21.00
C GLU A 163 40.90 4.47 -21.82
N GLY A 164 39.90 5.11 -22.45
CA GLY A 164 39.19 4.50 -23.58
C GLY A 164 37.76 4.99 -23.79
N GLY A 165 37.49 5.69 -24.90
CA GLY A 165 36.09 5.98 -25.25
C GLY A 165 35.77 6.81 -26.49
N GLY A 166 36.49 6.68 -27.61
CA GLY A 166 35.94 6.76 -28.98
C GLY A 166 35.40 8.08 -29.57
N LEU A 167 34.82 9.00 -28.80
CA LEU A 167 34.13 10.18 -29.35
C LEU A 167 35.01 11.44 -29.36
N GLY A 168 35.93 11.60 -28.40
CA GLY A 168 36.84 12.75 -28.35
C GLY A 168 37.84 12.80 -29.51
N SER A 169 38.35 11.63 -29.94
CA SER A 169 39.27 11.52 -31.08
C SER A 169 38.58 11.90 -32.39
N MET A 170 37.38 11.36 -32.65
CA MET A 170 36.65 11.65 -33.88
C MET A 170 36.28 13.13 -33.99
N VAL A 171 35.85 13.75 -32.89
CA VAL A 171 35.55 15.19 -32.84
C VAL A 171 36.81 16.02 -33.09
N LEU A 172 37.96 15.66 -32.52
CA LEU A 172 39.22 16.34 -32.78
C LEU A 172 39.66 16.25 -34.25
N TRP A 173 39.51 15.08 -34.89
CA TRP A 173 39.80 14.93 -36.31
C TRP A 173 38.86 15.73 -37.22
N VAL A 174 37.58 15.82 -36.87
CA VAL A 174 36.61 16.65 -37.59
C VAL A 174 36.95 18.14 -37.44
N ILE A 175 37.30 18.59 -36.22
CA ILE A 175 37.73 19.98 -35.98
C ILE A 175 39.02 20.29 -36.77
N ALA A 176 39.99 19.39 -36.75
CA ALA A 176 41.24 19.54 -37.50
C ALA A 176 40.98 19.63 -39.02
N GLY A 177 40.08 18.79 -39.56
CA GLY A 177 39.68 18.84 -40.97
C GLY A 177 38.99 20.14 -41.36
N LEU A 178 38.06 20.63 -40.54
CA LEU A 178 37.37 21.90 -40.76
C LEU A 178 38.32 23.10 -40.74
N LEU A 179 39.27 23.12 -39.81
CA LEU A 179 40.30 24.16 -39.76
C LEU A 179 41.19 24.13 -41.01
N GLY A 180 41.58 22.94 -41.48
CA GLY A 180 42.35 22.78 -42.72
C GLY A 180 41.61 23.36 -43.94
N ILE A 181 40.33 23.03 -44.10
CA ILE A 181 39.49 23.57 -45.19
C ILE A 181 39.36 25.09 -45.07
N GLY A 182 39.16 25.61 -43.85
CA GLY A 182 39.09 27.05 -43.59
C GLY A 182 40.33 27.78 -44.07
N VAL A 183 41.53 27.28 -43.76
CA VAL A 183 42.80 27.87 -44.20
C VAL A 183 42.94 27.84 -45.72
N VAL A 184 42.56 26.73 -46.38
CA VAL A 184 42.61 26.62 -47.85
C VAL A 184 41.68 27.62 -48.52
N LEU A 185 40.44 27.77 -48.03
CA LEU A 185 39.49 28.75 -48.55
C LEU A 185 40.00 30.18 -48.38
N LEU A 186 40.60 30.49 -47.23
CA LEU A 186 41.17 31.81 -46.95
C LEU A 186 42.35 32.11 -47.89
N ALA A 187 43.24 31.13 -48.12
CA ALA A 187 44.33 31.25 -49.08
C ALA A 187 43.81 31.48 -50.51
N LEU A 188 42.78 30.74 -50.94
CA LEU A 188 42.16 30.92 -52.25
C LEU A 188 41.48 32.29 -52.40
N LEU A 189 40.87 32.81 -51.34
CA LEU A 189 40.21 34.13 -51.34
C LEU A 189 41.25 35.26 -51.43
N VAL A 190 42.38 35.13 -50.72
CA VAL A 190 43.52 36.06 -50.83
C VAL A 190 44.16 35.98 -52.22
N LEU A 191 44.35 34.78 -52.78
CA LEU A 191 44.90 34.61 -54.14
C LEU A 191 43.93 35.11 -55.23
N ARG A 192 42.61 35.05 -55.00
CA ARG A 192 41.59 35.61 -55.89
C ARG A 192 41.44 37.12 -55.77
N ARG A 193 41.88 37.73 -54.66
CA ARG A 193 42.09 39.18 -54.58
C ARG A 193 43.37 39.54 -55.34
N LYS A 194 43.33 39.38 -56.66
CA LYS A 194 44.27 40.05 -57.55
C LYS A 194 44.07 41.57 -57.34
N PRO A 195 45.11 42.32 -56.97
CA PRO A 195 45.01 43.76 -56.82
C PRO A 195 44.71 44.35 -58.20
N SER A 196 43.61 45.09 -58.31
CA SER A 196 43.42 46.05 -59.41
C SER A 196 44.08 47.36 -59.06
#